data_AF-A0AAV1UVI5-F1
#
_entry.id   AF-A0AAV1UVI5-F1
#
_cell.length_a   1.000
_cell.length_b   1.000
_cell.length_c   1.000
_cell.angle_alpha   90.00
_cell.angle_beta   90.00
_cell.angle_gamma   90.00
#
_symmetry.space_group_name_H-M   'P 1'
#
loop_
_entity.id
_entity.type
_entity.pdbx_description
1 polymer ?
#
loop_
_entity_poly.entity_id
_entity_poly.type
_entity_poly.pdbx_seq_one_letter_code
_entity_poly.pdbx_strand_id
1 'polypeptide(L)'
;MVLSRPLLLCFSLSVVSVSASDDFPNLGKYTQVCEPYTCRPKRVVAPLKDFEFTANGCGTSMPVTANLEIIECCNWHDACYSVCGMPKANCENRFRTCMKAKCDEVADPTQRLDCFSAARILYITANMMGCPAFHDAQKKACDCVSPKDVAAATRDRLEYFLQVNGASEAELSDKALDALLAKYKGREHTLFLRLLKRYPDALKLDLEELGFVDSIARDLDAGAKEMEKEERLNRAADESVDEHEEL
;
A
#
# COMPACT_ATOMS: atom_id res chain seq x y z
N MET A 1 79.04 9.01 5.28
CA MET A 1 77.86 8.40 5.93
C MET A 1 76.63 9.17 5.46
N VAL A 2 75.93 8.66 4.45
CA VAL A 2 74.68 9.26 3.93
C VAL A 2 73.54 8.38 4.44
N LEU A 3 72.81 8.86 5.45
CA LEU A 3 71.63 8.18 6.00
C LEU A 3 70.43 8.52 5.12
N SER A 4 70.04 7.57 4.27
CA SER A 4 68.79 7.64 3.51
C SER A 4 67.62 7.23 4.42
N ARG A 5 66.69 8.15 4.71
CA ARG A 5 65.46 7.89 5.47
C ARG A 5 64.37 7.41 4.50
N PRO A 6 63.72 6.26 4.73
CA PRO A 6 62.60 5.84 3.91
C PRO A 6 61.36 6.65 4.29
N LEU A 7 60.75 7.31 3.30
CA LEU A 7 59.48 8.00 3.45
C LEU A 7 58.37 6.95 3.50
N LEU A 8 57.85 6.65 4.69
CA LEU A 8 56.67 5.82 4.89
C LEU A 8 55.43 6.62 4.44
N LEU A 9 54.96 6.34 3.23
CA LEU A 9 53.68 6.81 2.71
C LEU A 9 52.55 6.03 3.41
N CYS A 10 52.02 6.60 4.50
CA CYS A 10 50.77 6.17 5.08
C CYS A 10 49.62 6.51 4.12
N PHE A 11 49.21 5.55 3.30
CA PHE A 11 47.91 5.61 2.62
C PHE A 11 46.82 5.48 3.69
N SER A 12 46.27 6.61 4.13
CA SER A 12 45.04 6.62 4.92
C SER A 12 43.90 6.11 4.03
N LEU A 13 43.48 4.86 4.24
CA LEU A 13 42.19 4.38 3.75
C LEU A 13 41.10 5.16 4.50
N SER A 14 40.65 6.26 3.91
CA SER A 14 39.43 6.94 4.33
C SER A 14 38.27 5.99 4.05
N VAL A 15 37.79 5.33 5.10
CA VAL A 15 36.54 4.56 5.06
C VAL A 15 35.43 5.58 4.86
N VAL A 16 34.97 5.75 3.61
CA VAL A 16 33.79 6.57 3.32
C VAL A 16 32.60 5.75 3.79
N SER A 17 32.08 6.07 4.98
CA SER A 17 30.78 5.58 5.44
C SER A 17 29.73 6.17 4.50
N VAL A 18 29.32 5.42 3.48
CA VAL A 18 28.11 5.76 2.72
C VAL A 18 26.94 5.45 3.65
N SER A 19 26.55 6.42 4.46
CA SER A 19 25.24 6.40 5.10
C SER A 19 24.21 6.41 3.98
N ALA A 20 23.51 5.29 3.79
CA ALA A 20 22.36 5.23 2.91
C ALA A 20 21.39 6.34 3.36
N SER A 21 21.19 7.35 2.53
CA SER A 21 20.35 8.49 2.89
C SER A 21 18.92 8.00 3.09
N ASP A 22 18.30 8.26 4.25
CA ASP A 22 16.88 7.94 4.54
C ASP A 22 15.87 8.74 3.69
N ASP A 23 16.37 9.54 2.76
CA ASP A 23 15.56 10.37 1.87
C ASP A 23 14.99 9.56 0.69
N PHE A 24 13.74 9.87 0.35
CA PHE A 24 13.09 9.37 -0.86
C PHE A 24 13.55 10.21 -2.07
N PRO A 25 13.74 9.57 -3.25
CA PRO A 25 14.19 10.30 -4.44
C PRO A 25 13.16 11.36 -4.84
N ASN A 26 13.65 12.52 -5.28
CA ASN A 26 12.79 13.51 -5.95
C ASN A 26 12.56 13.05 -7.40
N LEU A 27 11.33 12.62 -7.68
CA LEU A 27 10.95 12.08 -8.97
C LEU A 27 10.46 13.15 -9.96
N GLY A 28 10.65 14.45 -9.71
CA GLY A 28 9.98 15.54 -10.43
C GLY A 28 9.80 15.38 -11.95
N LYS A 29 10.83 14.93 -12.68
CA LYS A 29 10.76 14.69 -14.15
C LYS A 29 10.35 13.27 -14.57
N TYR A 30 10.37 12.33 -13.63
CA TYR A 30 10.04 10.91 -13.80
C TYR A 30 8.63 10.56 -13.30
N THR A 31 7.99 11.46 -12.54
CA THR A 31 6.59 11.32 -12.14
C THR A 31 5.73 11.31 -13.39
N GLN A 32 5.01 10.21 -13.62
CA GLN A 32 4.01 10.15 -14.66
C GLN A 32 2.86 11.08 -14.27
N VAL A 33 2.65 12.14 -15.05
CA VAL A 33 1.46 12.98 -14.91
C VAL A 33 0.28 12.16 -15.41
N CYS A 34 -0.51 11.62 -14.49
CA CYS A 34 -1.75 10.95 -14.84
C CYS A 34 -2.82 12.00 -15.10
N GLU A 35 -3.42 11.95 -16.29
CA GLU A 35 -4.63 12.72 -16.57
C GLU A 35 -5.71 12.40 -15.52
N PRO A 36 -6.44 13.40 -15.01
CA PRO A 36 -7.57 13.15 -14.13
C PRO A 36 -8.56 12.18 -14.76
N TYR A 37 -9.21 11.35 -13.94
CA TYR A 37 -10.31 10.53 -14.43
C TYR A 37 -11.46 11.45 -14.89
N THR A 38 -11.92 11.26 -16.13
CA THR A 38 -12.95 12.10 -16.73
C THR A 38 -14.08 11.27 -17.31
N CYS A 39 -15.27 11.87 -17.35
CA CYS A 39 -16.42 11.30 -18.00
C CYS A 39 -16.49 11.73 -19.47
N ARG A 40 -17.01 10.83 -20.33
CA ARG A 40 -17.36 11.13 -21.74
C ARG A 40 -18.25 12.39 -21.82
N PRO A 41 -18.23 13.10 -22.97
CA PRO A 41 -18.52 14.53 -22.99
C PRO A 41 -19.88 14.90 -22.38
N LYS A 42 -19.90 16.02 -21.64
CA LYS A 42 -21.05 16.63 -20.94
C LYS A 42 -21.47 15.94 -19.63
N ARG A 43 -20.78 14.88 -19.21
CA ARG A 43 -20.92 14.33 -17.86
C ARG A 43 -19.72 14.72 -17.01
N VAL A 44 -19.90 14.67 -15.69
CA VAL A 44 -18.87 14.98 -14.70
C VAL A 44 -18.84 13.87 -13.67
N VAL A 45 -17.67 13.67 -13.07
CA VAL A 45 -17.48 12.64 -12.05
C VAL A 45 -18.21 13.03 -10.77
N ALA A 46 -18.86 12.06 -10.15
CA ALA A 46 -19.42 12.13 -8.80
C ALA A 46 -19.11 10.82 -8.08
N PRO A 47 -19.01 10.82 -6.75
CA PRO A 47 -18.72 9.58 -6.04
C PRO A 47 -19.89 8.60 -6.17
N LEU A 48 -19.57 7.33 -6.44
CA LEU A 48 -20.55 6.26 -6.49
C LEU A 48 -21.13 6.02 -5.08
N LYS A 49 -22.46 6.07 -4.95
CA LYS A 49 -23.19 6.07 -3.67
C LYS A 49 -22.77 4.94 -2.73
N ASP A 50 -22.80 3.71 -3.21
CA ASP A 50 -22.63 2.46 -2.46
C ASP A 50 -21.23 1.83 -2.64
N PHE A 51 -20.25 2.60 -3.11
CA PHE A 51 -18.88 2.13 -3.26
C PHE A 51 -18.28 1.63 -1.93
N GLU A 52 -17.68 0.44 -1.93
CA GLU A 52 -16.95 -0.08 -0.77
C GLU A 52 -15.45 0.14 -0.95
N PHE A 53 -14.79 0.63 0.10
CA PHE A 53 -13.33 0.78 0.05
C PHE A 53 -12.67 -0.57 0.31
N THR A 54 -11.82 -0.99 -0.63
CA THR A 54 -10.97 -2.17 -0.48
C THR A 54 -9.49 -1.83 -0.63
N ALA A 55 -8.63 -2.69 -0.10
CA ALA A 55 -7.17 -2.59 -0.23
C ALA A 55 -6.57 -3.97 -0.45
N ASN A 56 -5.59 -4.08 -1.34
CA ASN A 56 -4.90 -5.32 -1.67
C ASN A 56 -3.43 -5.33 -1.23
N GLY A 57 -3.07 -4.48 -0.26
CA GLY A 57 -1.70 -4.34 0.21
C GLY A 57 -0.83 -3.63 -0.81
N CYS A 58 0.41 -4.09 -0.97
CA CYS A 58 1.37 -3.49 -1.90
C CYS A 58 1.31 -4.13 -3.31
N GLY A 59 0.20 -4.78 -3.66
CA GLY A 59 -0.01 -5.53 -4.90
C GLY A 59 0.81 -6.82 -5.02
N THR A 60 0.69 -7.51 -6.15
CA THR A 60 1.36 -8.79 -6.44
C THR A 60 2.87 -8.67 -6.73
N SER A 61 3.40 -7.43 -6.77
CA SER A 61 4.74 -7.13 -7.26
C SER A 61 5.85 -7.36 -6.23
N MET A 62 5.50 -7.60 -4.97
CA MET A 62 6.47 -7.80 -3.89
C MET A 62 5.98 -8.90 -2.93
N PRO A 63 6.86 -9.81 -2.48
CA PRO A 63 6.48 -10.81 -1.49
C PRO A 63 5.99 -10.12 -0.22
N VAL A 64 4.75 -10.47 0.19
CA VAL A 64 4.02 -9.93 1.36
C VAL A 64 4.84 -10.03 2.65
N THR A 65 5.77 -10.99 2.72
CA THR A 65 6.62 -11.26 3.88
C THR A 65 7.78 -10.29 4.07
N ALA A 66 8.14 -9.50 3.05
CA ALA A 66 9.34 -8.66 3.11
C ALA A 66 9.13 -7.28 3.75
N ASN A 67 7.88 -6.88 4.07
CA ASN A 67 7.56 -5.47 4.35
C ASN A 67 6.30 -5.27 5.21
N LEU A 68 6.16 -6.03 6.31
CA LEU A 68 5.01 -5.89 7.21
C LEU A 68 4.90 -4.47 7.81
N GLU A 69 6.02 -3.76 7.90
CA GLU A 69 6.13 -2.41 8.48
C GLU A 69 5.37 -1.36 7.66
N ILE A 70 5.28 -1.54 6.33
CA ILE A 70 4.74 -0.55 5.39
C ILE A 70 3.45 -1.02 4.69
N ILE A 71 2.95 -2.22 4.99
CA ILE A 71 1.70 -2.75 4.38
C ILE A 71 0.50 -1.82 4.63
N GLU A 72 0.44 -1.21 5.81
CA GLU A 72 -0.58 -0.21 6.15
C GLU A 72 -0.52 1.00 5.21
N CYS A 73 0.68 1.43 4.82
CA CYS A 73 0.84 2.55 3.89
C CYS A 73 0.32 2.22 2.49
N CYS A 74 0.48 0.97 2.05
CA CYS A 74 -0.06 0.50 0.78
C CYS A 74 -1.60 0.42 0.84
N ASN A 75 -2.18 -0.11 1.91
CA ASN A 75 -3.64 -0.12 2.09
C ASN A 75 -4.24 1.29 2.04
N TRP A 76 -3.58 2.27 2.67
CA TRP A 76 -4.00 3.67 2.63
C TRP A 76 -3.69 4.39 1.31
N HIS A 77 -2.87 3.82 0.44
CA HIS A 77 -2.61 4.29 -0.91
C HIS A 77 -3.73 3.81 -1.85
N ASP A 78 -4.11 2.53 -1.78
CA ASP A 78 -5.26 1.96 -2.49
C ASP A 78 -6.56 2.70 -2.14
N ALA A 79 -6.78 2.91 -0.85
CA ALA A 79 -7.91 3.69 -0.35
C ALA A 79 -7.93 5.11 -0.93
N CYS A 80 -6.76 5.76 -1.03
CA CYS A 80 -6.64 7.10 -1.59
C CYS A 80 -6.94 7.13 -3.09
N TYR A 81 -6.41 6.16 -3.84
CA TYR A 81 -6.74 5.94 -5.25
C TYR A 81 -8.23 5.72 -5.47
N SER A 82 -8.91 5.11 -4.51
CA SER A 82 -10.34 4.82 -4.56
C SER A 82 -11.24 5.95 -4.05
N VAL A 83 -10.69 7.13 -3.72
CA VAL A 83 -11.53 8.31 -3.46
C VAL A 83 -11.85 9.00 -4.77
N CYS A 84 -13.12 9.02 -5.17
CA CYS A 84 -13.53 9.65 -6.42
C CYS A 84 -13.06 11.11 -6.54
N GLY A 85 -12.43 11.45 -7.67
CA GLY A 85 -11.91 12.79 -7.96
C GLY A 85 -10.64 13.15 -7.20
N MET A 86 -9.98 12.19 -6.55
CA MET A 86 -8.72 12.40 -5.84
C MET A 86 -7.57 12.70 -6.81
N PRO A 87 -6.80 13.77 -6.65
CA PRO A 87 -5.56 13.95 -7.41
C PRO A 87 -4.53 12.88 -7.02
N LYS A 88 -4.02 12.11 -7.98
CA LYS A 88 -3.00 11.07 -7.71
C LYS A 88 -1.79 11.60 -6.93
N ALA A 89 -1.33 12.81 -7.25
CA ALA A 89 -0.22 13.45 -6.56
C ALA A 89 -0.45 13.57 -5.03
N ASN A 90 -1.70 13.76 -4.59
CA ASN A 90 -2.04 13.75 -3.17
C ASN A 90 -1.81 12.37 -2.56
N CYS A 91 -2.15 11.29 -3.27
CA CYS A 91 -1.91 9.93 -2.83
C CYS A 91 -0.41 9.62 -2.77
N GLU A 92 0.37 9.99 -3.78
CA GLU A 92 1.83 9.79 -3.79
C GLU A 92 2.53 10.50 -2.64
N ASN A 93 2.15 11.75 -2.37
CA ASN A 93 2.77 12.50 -1.27
C ASN A 93 2.43 11.88 0.09
N ARG A 94 1.19 11.42 0.28
CA ARG A 94 0.80 10.70 1.50
C ARG A 94 1.50 9.36 1.63
N PHE A 95 1.66 8.63 0.54
CA PHE A 95 2.31 7.33 0.50
C PHE A 95 3.77 7.44 0.95
N ARG A 96 4.52 8.37 0.34
CA ARG A 96 5.89 8.71 0.74
C ARG A 96 5.99 9.06 2.23
N THR A 97 5.09 9.93 2.70
CA THR A 97 5.08 10.40 4.10
C THR A 97 4.82 9.24 5.06
N CYS A 98 3.86 8.37 4.74
CA CYS A 98 3.54 7.20 5.55
C CYS A 98 4.73 6.24 5.63
N MET A 99 5.29 5.88 4.48
CA MET A 99 6.40 4.93 4.42
C MET A 99 7.63 5.44 5.17
N LYS A 100 7.96 6.73 4.99
CA LYS A 100 9.06 7.34 5.75
C LYS A 100 8.82 7.19 7.26
N ALA A 101 7.64 7.58 7.74
CA ALA A 101 7.32 7.49 9.16
C ALA A 101 7.42 6.05 9.70
N LYS A 102 6.89 5.07 8.96
CA LYS A 102 6.96 3.66 9.34
C LYS A 102 8.39 3.12 9.37
N CYS A 103 9.23 3.45 8.39
CA CYS A 103 10.63 3.03 8.41
C CYS A 103 11.45 3.74 9.49
N ASP A 104 11.16 5.01 9.80
CA ASP A 104 11.81 5.73 10.90
C ASP A 104 11.53 5.08 12.27
N GLU A 105 10.37 4.42 12.44
CA GLU A 105 9.99 3.70 13.66
C GLU A 105 10.73 2.36 13.85
N VAL A 106 11.34 1.79 12.81
CA VAL A 106 12.05 0.50 12.89
C VAL A 106 13.33 0.64 13.71
N ALA A 107 13.43 -0.08 14.83
CA ALA A 107 14.55 0.05 15.76
C ALA A 107 15.84 -0.60 15.26
N ASP A 108 15.76 -1.77 14.62
CA ASP A 108 16.92 -2.48 14.11
C ASP A 108 17.48 -1.77 12.86
N PRO A 109 18.77 -1.39 12.84
CA PRO A 109 19.35 -0.67 11.71
C PRO A 109 19.31 -1.42 10.39
N THR A 110 19.43 -2.75 10.41
CA THR A 110 19.41 -3.57 9.18
C THR A 110 17.99 -3.61 8.62
N GLN A 111 17.00 -3.93 9.45
CA GLN A 111 15.58 -3.93 9.06
C GLN A 111 15.10 -2.53 8.63
N ARG A 112 15.61 -1.46 9.27
CA ARG A 112 15.33 -0.09 8.85
C ARG A 112 15.83 0.18 7.44
N LEU A 113 17.06 -0.24 7.11
CA LEU A 113 17.62 -0.10 5.77
C LEU A 113 16.82 -0.89 4.73
N ASP A 114 16.38 -2.10 5.08
CA ASP A 114 15.54 -2.94 4.22
C ASP A 114 14.17 -2.30 3.99
N CYS A 115 13.54 -1.77 5.05
CA CYS A 115 12.28 -1.02 4.96
C CYS A 115 12.40 0.17 4.01
N PHE A 116 13.43 1.01 4.18
CA PHE A 116 13.64 2.16 3.29
C PHE A 116 13.91 1.75 1.85
N SER A 117 14.63 0.64 1.64
CA SER A 117 14.91 0.13 0.31
C SER A 117 13.62 -0.29 -0.41
N ALA A 118 12.78 -1.09 0.26
CA ALA A 118 11.50 -1.50 -0.28
C ALA A 118 10.52 -0.33 -0.46
N ALA A 119 10.43 0.57 0.51
CA ALA A 119 9.57 1.73 0.45
C ALA A 119 9.94 2.65 -0.74
N ARG A 120 11.24 2.85 -1.01
CA ARG A 120 11.69 3.61 -2.17
C ARG A 120 11.29 2.94 -3.48
N ILE A 121 11.46 1.63 -3.60
CA ILE A 121 11.06 0.87 -4.80
C ILE A 121 9.56 1.05 -5.05
N LEU A 122 8.73 0.83 -4.03
CA LEU A 122 7.28 0.98 -4.14
C LEU A 122 6.88 2.43 -4.49
N TYR A 123 7.50 3.43 -3.86
CA TYR A 123 7.26 4.84 -4.18
C TYR A 123 7.62 5.18 -5.63
N ILE A 124 8.78 4.72 -6.13
CA ILE A 124 9.20 4.90 -7.52
C ILE A 124 8.18 4.25 -8.46
N THR A 125 7.82 2.99 -8.21
CA THR A 125 6.87 2.23 -9.03
C THR A 125 5.50 2.91 -9.07
N ALA A 126 4.96 3.34 -7.93
CA ALA A 126 3.69 4.06 -7.87
C ALA A 126 3.73 5.36 -8.70
N ASN A 127 4.84 6.09 -8.68
CA ASN A 127 5.00 7.34 -9.43
C ASN A 127 5.21 7.15 -10.93
N MET A 128 5.89 6.08 -11.35
CA MET A 128 6.23 5.83 -12.76
C MET A 128 5.22 4.96 -13.49
N MET A 129 4.53 4.07 -12.78
CA MET A 129 3.68 3.01 -13.36
C MET A 129 2.27 2.98 -12.75
N GLY A 130 1.94 3.89 -11.85
CA GLY A 130 0.69 3.85 -11.10
C GLY A 130 -0.56 4.39 -11.80
N CYS A 131 -0.47 4.99 -12.99
CA CYS A 131 -1.66 5.55 -13.65
C CYS A 131 -2.76 4.53 -13.95
N PRO A 132 -2.48 3.33 -14.50
CA PRO A 132 -3.51 2.33 -14.77
C PRO A 132 -4.28 1.93 -13.50
N ALA A 133 -3.57 1.58 -12.43
CA ALA A 133 -4.17 1.25 -11.14
C ALA A 133 -5.00 2.40 -10.57
N PHE A 134 -4.49 3.64 -10.66
CA PHE A 134 -5.23 4.83 -10.25
C PHE A 134 -6.51 5.02 -11.07
N HIS A 135 -6.46 4.88 -12.40
CA HIS A 135 -7.63 5.03 -13.26
C HIS A 135 -8.66 3.93 -13.04
N ASP A 136 -8.24 2.69 -12.81
CA ASP A 136 -9.13 1.57 -12.51
C ASP A 136 -9.84 1.78 -11.16
N ALA A 137 -9.11 2.23 -10.14
CA ALA A 137 -9.70 2.61 -8.86
C ALA A 137 -10.71 3.76 -9.00
N GLN A 138 -10.37 4.81 -9.76
CA GLN A 138 -11.29 5.92 -10.02
C GLN A 138 -12.54 5.46 -10.78
N LYS A 139 -12.39 4.56 -11.75
CA LYS A 139 -13.50 4.00 -12.52
C LYS A 139 -14.45 3.16 -11.65
N LYS A 140 -13.94 2.46 -10.64
CA LYS A 140 -14.75 1.71 -9.67
C LYS A 140 -15.44 2.64 -8.66
N ALA A 141 -14.77 3.72 -8.24
CA ALA A 141 -15.23 4.61 -7.19
C ALA A 141 -16.11 5.79 -7.64
N CYS A 142 -16.08 6.13 -8.93
CA CYS A 142 -16.84 7.24 -9.49
C CYS A 142 -18.00 6.74 -10.36
N ASP A 143 -19.09 7.51 -10.35
CA ASP A 143 -20.10 7.49 -11.41
C ASP A 143 -20.00 8.76 -12.26
N CYS A 144 -20.46 8.67 -13.50
CA CYS A 144 -20.59 9.82 -14.38
C CYS A 144 -22.01 10.34 -14.29
N VAL A 145 -22.22 11.57 -13.83
CA VAL A 145 -23.55 12.18 -13.70
C VAL A 145 -23.66 13.47 -14.50
N SER A 146 -24.87 14.03 -14.63
CA SER A 146 -25.00 15.36 -15.23
C SER A 146 -24.50 16.43 -14.24
N PRO A 147 -23.99 17.58 -14.71
CA PRO A 147 -23.43 18.61 -13.81
C PRO A 147 -24.39 19.09 -12.71
N LYS A 148 -25.70 19.09 -12.98
CA LYS A 148 -26.74 19.47 -12.00
C LYS A 148 -26.94 18.42 -10.91
N ASP A 149 -26.53 17.17 -11.13
CA ASP A 149 -26.77 16.04 -10.23
C ASP A 149 -25.58 15.77 -9.29
N VAL A 150 -24.42 16.41 -9.50
CA VAL A 150 -23.20 16.17 -8.69
C VAL A 150 -23.43 16.42 -7.21
N ALA A 151 -24.12 17.51 -6.86
CA ALA A 151 -24.38 17.86 -5.47
C ALA A 151 -25.27 16.81 -4.79
N ALA A 152 -26.30 16.33 -5.49
CA ALA A 152 -27.18 15.27 -5.00
C ALA A 152 -26.41 13.95 -4.84
N ALA A 153 -25.67 13.51 -5.86
CA ALA A 153 -24.88 12.28 -5.81
C ALA A 153 -23.82 12.31 -4.68
N THR A 154 -23.16 13.46 -4.47
CA THR A 154 -22.20 13.64 -3.37
C THR A 154 -22.88 13.54 -2.02
N ARG A 155 -24.07 14.12 -1.87
CA ARG A 155 -24.86 14.04 -0.63
C ARG A 155 -25.32 12.61 -0.37
N ASP A 156 -25.85 11.92 -1.38
CA ASP A 156 -26.28 10.52 -1.30
C ASP A 156 -25.15 9.61 -0.86
N ARG A 157 -23.95 9.81 -1.41
CA ARG A 157 -22.74 9.10 -0.97
C ARG A 157 -22.41 9.39 0.50
N LEU A 158 -22.41 10.67 0.90
CA LEU A 158 -22.07 11.06 2.26
C LEU A 158 -23.02 10.42 3.28
N GLU A 159 -24.32 10.53 3.03
CA GLU A 159 -25.37 9.96 3.87
C GLU A 159 -25.23 8.43 3.94
N TYR A 160 -25.11 7.77 2.79
CA TYR A 160 -24.92 6.31 2.74
C TYR A 160 -23.69 5.89 3.54
N PHE A 161 -22.53 6.53 3.30
CA PHE A 161 -21.29 6.19 3.98
C PHE A 161 -21.42 6.32 5.51
N LEU A 162 -22.02 7.41 5.99
CA LEU A 162 -22.21 7.63 7.43
C LEU A 162 -23.19 6.60 8.02
N GLN A 163 -24.28 6.30 7.31
CA GLN A 163 -25.30 5.35 7.75
C GLN A 163 -24.74 3.94 7.92
N VAL A 164 -24.05 3.41 6.91
CA VAL A 164 -23.52 2.03 6.95
C VAL A 164 -22.36 1.86 7.94
N ASN A 165 -21.73 2.97 8.34
CA ASN A 165 -20.65 2.98 9.33
C ASN A 165 -21.11 3.44 10.73
N GLY A 166 -22.42 3.41 11.01
CA GLY A 166 -22.96 3.58 12.36
C GLY A 166 -22.88 5.01 12.90
N ALA A 167 -22.93 6.03 12.04
CA ALA A 167 -23.06 7.42 12.49
C ALA A 167 -24.36 7.64 13.28
N SER A 168 -24.33 8.57 14.22
CA SER A 168 -25.51 8.88 15.05
C SER A 168 -26.60 9.60 14.25
N GLU A 169 -27.86 9.54 14.72
CA GLU A 169 -28.98 10.28 14.10
C GLU A 169 -28.70 11.79 13.98
N ALA A 170 -27.98 12.36 14.95
CA ALA A 170 -27.59 13.77 14.91
C ALA A 170 -26.63 14.08 13.74
N GLU A 171 -25.71 13.17 13.44
CA GLU A 171 -24.77 13.28 12.32
C GLU A 171 -25.43 13.04 10.96
N LEU A 172 -26.52 12.27 10.93
CA LEU A 172 -27.33 12.01 9.74
C LEU A 172 -28.40 13.08 9.48
N SER A 173 -28.58 14.05 10.37
CA SER A 173 -29.52 15.15 10.16
C SER A 173 -29.15 15.98 8.92
N ASP A 174 -30.15 16.44 8.16
CA ASP A 174 -29.94 17.27 6.96
C ASP A 174 -29.01 18.45 7.23
N LYS A 175 -29.20 19.12 8.38
CA LYS A 175 -28.37 20.25 8.81
C LYS A 175 -26.89 19.86 8.99
N ALA A 176 -26.61 18.68 9.54
CA ALA A 176 -25.25 18.21 9.75
C ALA A 176 -24.58 17.83 8.42
N LEU A 177 -25.30 17.10 7.57
CA LEU A 177 -24.84 16.71 6.23
C LEU A 177 -24.54 17.95 5.38
N ASP A 178 -25.47 18.90 5.30
CA ASP A 178 -25.32 20.11 4.50
C ASP A 178 -24.19 21.00 5.02
N ALA A 179 -24.04 21.13 6.35
CA ALA A 179 -22.93 21.87 6.95
C ALA A 179 -21.57 21.22 6.62
N LEU A 180 -21.50 19.88 6.63
CA LEU A 180 -20.29 19.14 6.31
C LEU A 180 -19.94 19.29 4.82
N LEU A 181 -20.91 19.16 3.91
CA LEU A 181 -20.71 19.40 2.48
C LEU A 181 -20.29 20.85 2.19
N ALA A 182 -20.92 21.83 2.84
CA ALA A 182 -20.54 23.24 2.69
C ALA A 182 -19.09 23.50 3.13
N LYS A 183 -18.63 22.89 4.22
CA LYS A 183 -17.25 23.01 4.72
C LYS A 183 -16.20 22.47 3.73
N TYR A 184 -16.57 21.45 2.95
CA TYR A 184 -15.67 20.78 2.00
C TYR A 184 -16.02 21.05 0.55
N LYS A 185 -16.81 22.08 0.23
CA LYS A 185 -17.15 22.44 -1.15
C LYS A 185 -15.88 22.62 -2.01
N GLY A 186 -15.80 21.88 -3.12
CA GLY A 186 -14.65 21.82 -4.02
C GLY A 186 -13.47 20.96 -3.51
N ARG A 187 -13.60 20.34 -2.33
CA ARG A 187 -12.63 19.46 -1.67
C ARG A 187 -13.31 18.20 -1.13
N GLU A 188 -14.32 17.72 -1.83
CA GLU A 188 -15.14 16.55 -1.47
C GLU A 188 -14.28 15.29 -1.34
N HIS A 189 -13.26 15.12 -2.21
CA HIS A 189 -12.27 14.05 -2.07
C HIS A 189 -11.54 14.08 -0.70
N THR A 190 -11.26 15.29 -0.18
CA THR A 190 -10.65 15.44 1.16
C THR A 190 -11.65 15.06 2.26
N LEU A 191 -12.95 15.36 2.08
CA LEU A 191 -14.00 14.93 3.00
C LEU A 191 -14.05 13.40 3.09
N PHE A 192 -14.17 12.70 1.95
CA PHE A 192 -14.30 11.24 1.95
C PHE A 192 -13.07 10.53 2.48
N LEU A 193 -11.86 11.02 2.18
CA LEU A 193 -10.64 10.45 2.77
C LEU A 193 -10.58 10.65 4.29
N ARG A 194 -11.07 11.79 4.81
CA ARG A 194 -11.14 12.03 6.26
C ARG A 194 -12.21 11.19 6.94
N LEU A 195 -13.34 10.96 6.28
CA LEU A 195 -14.37 10.05 6.77
C LEU A 195 -13.83 8.63 6.85
N LEU A 196 -13.15 8.14 5.81
CA LEU A 196 -12.53 6.81 5.84
C LEU A 196 -11.52 6.67 6.99
N LYS A 197 -10.73 7.72 7.29
CA LYS A 197 -9.86 7.73 8.47
C LYS A 197 -10.60 7.74 9.80
N ARG A 198 -11.79 8.32 9.87
CA ARG A 198 -12.64 8.34 11.06
C ARG A 198 -13.33 6.99 11.29
N TYR A 199 -13.64 6.28 10.21
CA TYR A 199 -14.27 4.97 10.20
C TYR A 199 -13.31 3.95 9.54
N PRO A 200 -12.19 3.59 10.20
CA PRO A 200 -11.15 2.77 9.61
C PRO A 200 -11.64 1.36 9.21
N ASP A 201 -12.63 0.83 9.93
CA ASP A 201 -13.25 -0.48 9.63
C ASP A 201 -14.00 -0.49 8.28
N ALA A 202 -14.27 0.69 7.71
CA ALA A 202 -14.86 0.81 6.38
C ALA A 202 -13.87 0.45 5.25
N LEU A 203 -12.57 0.38 5.53
CA LEU A 203 -11.55 -0.12 4.60
C LEU A 203 -11.40 -1.63 4.77
N LYS A 204 -11.95 -2.39 3.82
CA LYS A 204 -11.86 -3.85 3.83
C LYS A 204 -10.56 -4.31 3.16
N LEU A 205 -9.93 -5.35 3.67
CA LEU A 205 -8.81 -5.99 2.98
C LEU A 205 -9.35 -6.97 1.95
N ASP A 206 -8.91 -6.83 0.70
CA ASP A 206 -9.23 -7.73 -0.40
C ASP A 206 -8.24 -8.91 -0.37
N LEU A 207 -8.62 -9.95 0.38
CA LEU A 207 -7.81 -11.16 0.57
C LEU A 207 -7.66 -12.00 -0.71
N GLU A 208 -8.54 -11.81 -1.70
CA GLU A 208 -8.46 -12.47 -3.01
C GLU A 208 -7.37 -11.83 -3.88
N GLU A 209 -7.26 -10.49 -3.90
CA GLU A 209 -6.19 -9.78 -4.62
C GLU A 209 -4.83 -9.81 -3.89
N LEU A 210 -4.80 -10.03 -2.57
CA LEU A 210 -3.58 -10.15 -1.77
C LEU A 210 -2.72 -11.39 -2.09
N GLY A 211 -3.23 -12.34 -2.90
CA GLY A 211 -2.56 -13.62 -3.18
C GLY A 211 -2.38 -14.49 -1.92
N PHE A 212 -3.07 -14.14 -0.82
CA PHE A 212 -2.94 -14.79 0.48
C PHE A 212 -3.51 -16.22 0.46
N VAL A 213 -4.56 -16.45 -0.34
CA VAL A 213 -5.11 -17.79 -0.57
C VAL A 213 -4.10 -18.67 -1.32
N ASP A 214 -3.40 -18.10 -2.31
CA ASP A 214 -2.34 -18.78 -3.05
C ASP A 214 -1.11 -19.07 -2.17
N SER A 215 -0.72 -18.15 -1.29
CA SER A 215 0.40 -18.37 -0.36
C SER A 215 0.06 -19.43 0.68
N ILE A 216 -1.15 -19.39 1.28
CA ILE A 216 -1.61 -20.44 2.19
C ILE A 216 -1.64 -21.79 1.47
N ALA A 217 -2.18 -21.85 0.24
CA ALA A 217 -2.21 -23.08 -0.53
C ALA A 217 -0.80 -23.64 -0.79
N ARG A 218 0.18 -22.77 -1.09
CA ARG A 218 1.59 -23.17 -1.25
C ARG A 218 2.24 -23.60 0.06
N ASP A 219 1.96 -22.94 1.17
CA ASP A 219 2.52 -23.28 2.48
C ASP A 219 1.95 -24.62 2.98
N LEU A 220 0.66 -24.87 2.74
CA LEU A 220 0.02 -26.16 3.01
C LEU A 220 0.59 -27.28 2.13
N ASP A 221 0.83 -27.01 0.83
CA ASP A 221 1.46 -27.96 -0.09
C ASP A 221 2.92 -28.25 0.28
N ALA A 222 3.67 -27.23 0.70
CA ALA A 222 5.04 -27.39 1.19
C ALA A 222 5.09 -28.20 2.49
N GLY A 223 4.18 -27.92 3.43
CA GLY A 223 4.03 -28.69 4.67
C GLY A 223 3.69 -30.15 4.39
N ALA A 224 2.77 -30.42 3.46
CA ALA A 224 2.42 -31.77 3.05
C ALA A 224 3.62 -32.54 2.46
N LYS A 225 4.43 -31.89 1.63
CA LYS A 225 5.64 -32.49 1.03
C LYS A 225 6.74 -32.79 2.05
N GLU A 226 6.93 -31.93 3.05
CA GLU A 226 7.89 -32.20 4.12
C GLU A 226 7.43 -33.38 5.00
N MET A 227 6.13 -33.49 5.31
CA MET A 227 5.61 -34.66 6.02
C MET A 227 5.79 -35.96 5.23
N GLU A 228 5.52 -35.95 3.91
CA GLU A 228 5.69 -37.12 3.04
C GLU A 228 7.16 -37.57 2.96
N LYS A 229 8.08 -36.60 2.91
CA LYS A 229 9.53 -36.85 2.93
C LYS A 229 10.00 -37.44 4.25
N GLU A 230 9.47 -36.95 5.38
CA GLU A 230 9.78 -37.45 6.71
C GLU A 230 9.26 -38.89 6.89
N GLU A 231 8.04 -39.19 6.41
CA GLU A 231 7.49 -40.56 6.42
C GLU A 231 8.34 -41.52 5.58
N ARG A 232 8.82 -41.07 4.41
CA ARG A 232 9.65 -41.88 3.51
C ARG A 232 11.05 -42.17 4.09
N LEU A 233 11.63 -41.21 4.82
CA LEU A 233 12.89 -41.39 5.53
C LEU A 233 12.75 -42.35 6.71
N ASN A 234 11.65 -42.26 7.46
CA ASN A 234 11.37 -43.16 8.58
C ASN A 234 11.17 -44.61 8.11
N ARG A 235 10.48 -44.82 6.97
CA ARG A 235 10.31 -46.15 6.37
C ARG A 235 11.63 -46.75 5.88
N ALA A 236 12.49 -45.94 5.27
CA ALA A 236 13.82 -46.38 4.84
C ALA A 236 14.75 -46.70 6.03
N ALA A 237 14.58 -46.00 7.16
CA ALA A 237 15.30 -46.30 8.39
C ALA A 237 14.82 -47.63 9.00
N ASP A 238 13.51 -47.89 8.99
CA ASP A 238 12.91 -49.15 9.48
C ASP A 238 13.38 -50.37 8.64
N GLU A 239 13.39 -50.23 7.30
CA GLU A 239 13.93 -51.25 6.39
C GLU A 239 15.44 -51.51 6.59
N SER A 240 16.21 -50.50 7.04
CA SER A 240 17.65 -50.64 7.29
C SER A 240 17.99 -51.29 8.64
N VAL A 241 17.02 -51.40 9.56
CA VAL A 241 17.19 -52.06 10.85
C VAL A 241 16.97 -53.58 10.72
N ASP A 242 16.10 -54.02 9.81
CA ASP A 242 15.80 -55.44 9.55
C ASP A 242 16.98 -56.22 8.90
N GLU A 243 17.90 -55.56 8.21
CA GLU A 243 19.08 -56.23 7.60
C GLU A 243 20.23 -56.52 8.59
N HIS A 244 20.08 -56.20 9.88
CA HIS A 244 21.09 -56.47 10.92
C HIS A 244 20.64 -57.44 12.02
N GLU A 245 19.49 -58.11 11.85
CA GLU A 245 18.97 -59.09 12.81
C GLU A 245 18.78 -60.52 12.23
N GLU A 246 19.64 -60.97 11.32
CA GLU A 246 19.83 -62.41 11.05
C GLU A 246 21.32 -62.82 11.14
N LEU A 247 21.64 -63.50 12.25
CA LEU A 247 22.77 -64.40 12.47
C LEU A 247 22.29 -65.84 12.27
#